data_AF-A0A7G8BCI6-F1
#
_entry.id   AF-A0A7G8BCI6-F1
#
_cell.length_a   1.000
_cell.length_b   1.000
_cell.length_c   1.000
_cell.angle_alpha   90.00
_cell.angle_beta   90.00
_cell.angle_gamma   90.00
#
_symmetry.space_group_name_H-M   'P 1'
#
loop_
_entity.id
_entity.type
_entity.pdbx_description
1 polymer ?
#
loop_
_entity_poly.entity_id
_entity_poly.type
_entity_poly.pdbx_seq_one_letter_code
_entity_poly.pdbx_strand_id
1 'polypeptide(L)'
;MTVTRALLEGIIDYAGLFPPASLDMQTAVRNYSAYRTCEDAWMLGRFVVPAQRLTEFTAAFAEACCSEQMSPWLLSVLSSGETDEDANLIEPFSEGAAFLDAIELKAPDVAQLEQRLASAPSGMVAYAEFQSQQSDAILPVLSKFDARAKIRTGGVTADAIPSTQEIADFLIACAKAKIPFKATAGLHHPLRSTKKLTYEENSASAVMHGFVNVFVAAAIAYQGAAREDVIGLLNEESPAAFQWKKDTLKWNSYRLSTKQIKAARQQFAIGFGSCSFTEPVAELKALGWL
;
A
#
# COMPACT_ATOMS: atom_id res chain seq x y z
N MET A 1 11.21 18.07 -8.80
CA MET A 1 10.84 16.88 -8.00
C MET A 1 12.13 16.22 -7.53
N THR A 2 12.29 15.97 -6.23
CA THR A 2 13.45 15.24 -5.67
C THR A 2 13.25 13.73 -5.77
N VAL A 3 14.31 12.95 -5.55
CA VAL A 3 14.22 11.47 -5.52
C VAL A 3 13.33 10.99 -4.36
N THR A 4 13.39 11.64 -3.21
CA THR A 4 12.51 11.40 -2.05
C THR A 4 11.05 11.61 -2.44
N ARG A 5 10.74 12.74 -3.08
CA ARG A 5 9.38 13.04 -3.56
C ARG A 5 8.93 11.99 -4.58
N ALA A 6 9.82 11.56 -5.47
CA ALA A 6 9.52 10.51 -6.45
C ALA A 6 9.10 9.19 -5.78
N LEU A 7 9.77 8.82 -4.70
CA LEU A 7 9.50 7.58 -3.99
C LEU A 7 8.22 7.68 -3.16
N LEU A 8 8.02 8.77 -2.43
CA LEU A 8 7.04 8.83 -1.34
C LEU A 8 5.71 9.51 -1.70
N GLU A 9 5.61 10.16 -2.87
CA GLU A 9 4.35 10.83 -3.26
C GLU A 9 3.20 9.82 -3.38
N GLY A 10 2.10 10.13 -2.67
CA GLY A 10 0.89 9.31 -2.57
C GLY A 10 1.13 7.86 -2.12
N ILE A 11 2.21 7.59 -1.37
CA ILE A 11 2.61 6.22 -1.04
C ILE A 11 1.74 5.56 0.04
N ILE A 12 1.13 6.34 0.93
CA ILE A 12 0.41 5.82 2.11
C ILE A 12 -1.10 5.83 1.88
N ASP A 13 -1.69 4.67 1.56
CA ASP A 13 -3.13 4.48 1.68
C ASP A 13 -3.47 4.38 3.19
N TYR A 14 -4.28 5.30 3.71
CA TYR A 14 -4.61 5.35 5.14
C TYR A 14 -5.68 4.33 5.49
N ALA A 15 -5.33 3.37 6.33
CA ALA A 15 -6.12 2.22 6.74
C ALA A 15 -6.40 2.23 8.26
N GLY A 16 -6.75 3.40 8.82
CA GLY A 16 -6.92 3.58 10.27
C GLY A 16 -7.98 2.69 10.93
N LEU A 17 -8.96 2.21 10.15
CA LEU A 17 -10.01 1.28 10.60
C LEU A 17 -9.50 -0.14 10.89
N PHE A 18 -8.28 -0.47 10.46
CA PHE A 18 -7.73 -1.81 10.52
C PHE A 18 -6.68 -1.93 11.63
N PRO A 19 -6.44 -3.16 12.16
CA PRO A 19 -5.42 -3.38 13.17
C PRO A 19 -4.01 -2.94 12.73
N PRO A 20 -3.13 -2.57 13.68
CA PRO A 20 -3.38 -2.53 15.13
C PRO A 20 -4.15 -1.30 15.64
N ALA A 21 -4.36 -0.25 14.84
CA ALA A 21 -5.05 0.95 15.32
C ALA A 21 -6.54 0.71 15.58
N SER A 22 -7.23 0.03 14.65
CA SER A 22 -8.64 -0.35 14.76
C SER A 22 -9.56 0.80 15.18
N LEU A 23 -9.34 1.99 14.62
CA LEU A 23 -10.10 3.20 14.96
C LEU A 23 -11.57 3.06 14.56
N ASP A 24 -12.44 3.76 15.28
CA ASP A 24 -13.81 3.98 14.82
C ASP A 24 -13.84 4.88 13.56
N MET A 25 -14.97 4.87 12.84
CA MET A 25 -15.08 5.61 11.58
C MET A 25 -14.96 7.12 11.76
N GLN A 26 -15.55 7.68 12.81
CA GLN A 26 -15.52 9.13 13.05
C GLN A 26 -14.09 9.59 13.27
N THR A 27 -13.34 8.88 14.11
CA THR A 27 -11.93 9.17 14.37
C THR A 27 -11.08 9.01 13.12
N ALA A 28 -11.26 7.92 12.35
CA ALA A 28 -10.51 7.70 11.11
C ALA A 28 -10.78 8.79 10.05
N VAL A 29 -12.04 9.17 9.84
CA VAL A 29 -12.43 10.24 8.90
C VAL A 29 -11.85 11.58 9.34
N ARG A 30 -11.97 11.95 10.63
CA ARG A 30 -11.39 13.18 11.16
C ARG A 30 -9.87 13.23 10.97
N ASN A 31 -9.18 12.12 11.24
CA ASN A 31 -7.74 12.01 11.03
C ASN A 31 -7.37 12.21 9.55
N TYR A 32 -8.05 11.51 8.63
CA TYR A 32 -7.79 11.64 7.21
C TYR A 32 -8.03 13.07 6.70
N SER A 33 -9.12 13.72 7.13
CA SER A 33 -9.40 15.13 6.84
C SER A 33 -8.25 16.04 7.29
N ALA A 34 -7.76 15.87 8.51
CA ALA A 34 -6.62 16.62 9.02
C ALA A 34 -5.33 16.35 8.21
N TYR A 35 -5.05 15.09 7.87
CA TYR A 35 -3.86 14.71 7.10
C TYR A 35 -3.85 15.28 5.67
N ARG A 36 -5.02 15.52 5.06
CA ARG A 36 -5.10 16.15 3.73
C ARG A 36 -4.67 17.62 3.72
N THR A 37 -4.63 18.27 4.88
CA THR A 37 -4.28 19.69 5.02
C THR A 37 -2.96 19.93 5.73
N CYS A 38 -2.27 18.87 6.17
CA CYS A 38 -0.97 18.99 6.83
C CYS A 38 0.17 19.19 5.82
N GLU A 39 1.34 19.58 6.31
CA GLU A 39 2.55 19.80 5.49
C GLU A 39 2.95 18.56 4.68
N ASP A 40 2.73 17.38 5.25
CA ASP A 40 3.12 16.09 4.69
C ASP A 40 2.03 15.43 3.82
N ALA A 41 0.91 16.11 3.59
CA ALA A 41 -0.28 15.60 2.87
C ALA A 41 0.04 14.99 1.50
N TRP A 42 1.16 15.36 0.90
CA TRP A 42 1.62 14.83 -0.38
C TRP A 42 2.02 13.36 -0.37
N MET A 43 2.28 12.76 0.79
CA MET A 43 2.50 11.31 0.94
C MET A 43 1.19 10.53 1.09
N LEU A 44 0.08 11.23 1.35
CA LEU A 44 -1.22 10.62 1.59
C LEU A 44 -1.83 10.14 0.27
N GLY A 45 -2.21 8.87 0.25
CA GLY A 45 -2.95 8.20 -0.81
C GLY A 45 -4.43 8.10 -0.46
N ARG A 46 -5.02 6.91 -0.68
CA ARG A 46 -6.46 6.66 -0.52
C ARG A 46 -6.86 6.49 0.95
N PHE A 47 -8.13 6.70 1.26
CA PHE A 47 -8.74 6.20 2.50
C PHE A 47 -9.22 4.77 2.27
N VAL A 48 -8.76 3.82 3.08
CA VAL A 48 -9.14 2.40 2.97
C VAL A 48 -10.35 2.12 3.84
N VAL A 49 -11.42 1.57 3.27
CA VAL A 49 -12.69 1.32 3.97
C VAL A 49 -13.31 -0.02 3.56
N PRO A 50 -13.88 -0.82 4.48
CA PRO A 50 -14.66 -2.00 4.09
C PRO A 50 -15.93 -1.60 3.33
N ALA A 51 -16.30 -2.33 2.27
CA ALA A 51 -17.51 -2.07 1.48
C ALA A 51 -18.75 -1.95 2.38
N GLN A 52 -18.90 -2.89 3.30
CA GLN A 52 -19.99 -2.99 4.27
C GLN A 52 -20.07 -1.84 5.28
N ARG A 53 -19.07 -0.96 5.33
CA ARG A 53 -19.03 0.22 6.21
C ARG A 53 -19.13 1.54 5.44
N LEU A 54 -19.47 1.51 4.14
CA LEU A 54 -19.61 2.73 3.33
C LEU A 54 -20.75 3.63 3.83
N THR A 55 -21.86 3.08 4.33
CA THR A 55 -22.94 3.88 4.94
C THR A 55 -22.47 4.62 6.20
N GLU A 56 -21.66 3.95 7.04
CA GLU A 56 -21.05 4.57 8.22
C GLU A 56 -20.05 5.67 7.82
N PHE A 57 -19.27 5.43 6.75
CA PHE A 57 -18.37 6.42 6.17
C PHE A 57 -19.14 7.66 5.70
N THR A 58 -20.25 7.51 4.97
CA THR A 58 -21.06 8.64 4.49
C THR A 58 -21.55 9.52 5.64
N ALA A 59 -22.03 8.92 6.72
CA ALA A 59 -22.49 9.65 7.90
C ALA A 59 -21.33 10.43 8.56
N ALA A 60 -20.19 9.77 8.80
CA ALA A 60 -19.02 10.42 9.39
C ALA A 60 -18.41 11.50 8.49
N PHE A 61 -18.41 11.28 7.16
CA PHE A 61 -17.93 12.22 6.17
C PHE A 61 -18.77 13.50 6.15
N ALA A 62 -20.10 13.37 6.18
CA ALA A 62 -21.02 14.51 6.21
C ALA A 62 -20.85 15.38 7.47
N GLU A 63 -20.48 14.76 8.59
CA GLU A 63 -20.22 15.48 9.85
C GLU A 63 -18.85 16.18 9.83
N ALA A 64 -17.81 15.51 9.32
CA ALA A 64 -16.43 16.01 9.38
C ALA A 64 -16.05 16.96 8.25
N CYS A 65 -16.72 16.90 7.10
CA CYS A 65 -16.36 17.63 5.89
C CYS A 65 -17.44 18.63 5.49
N CYS A 66 -17.04 19.88 5.25
CA CYS A 66 -17.89 20.85 4.57
C CYS A 66 -17.97 20.51 3.07
N SER A 67 -19.06 20.93 2.41
CA SER A 67 -19.35 20.65 0.99
C SER A 67 -18.29 21.20 0.02
N GLU A 68 -17.50 22.19 0.41
CA GLU A 68 -16.40 22.73 -0.38
C GLU A 68 -15.09 21.97 -0.10
N GLN A 69 -14.87 20.85 -0.79
CA GLN A 69 -13.60 20.14 -0.80
C GLN A 69 -12.75 20.60 -2.00
N MET A 70 -11.47 20.94 -1.78
CA MET A 70 -10.55 21.35 -2.87
C MET A 70 -10.30 20.25 -3.90
N SER A 71 -10.40 18.99 -3.48
CA SER A 71 -10.32 17.81 -4.34
C SER A 71 -11.15 16.68 -3.71
N PRO A 72 -11.62 15.71 -4.50
CA PRO A 72 -12.35 14.56 -3.96
C PRO A 72 -11.44 13.69 -3.09
N TRP A 73 -12.01 13.04 -2.07
CA TRP A 73 -11.35 11.97 -1.34
C TRP A 73 -11.30 10.74 -2.23
N LEU A 74 -10.14 10.08 -2.33
CA LEU A 74 -10.02 8.81 -3.05
C LEU A 74 -10.19 7.67 -2.07
N LEU A 75 -11.12 6.77 -2.36
CA LEU A 75 -11.44 5.61 -1.53
C LEU A 75 -10.87 4.33 -2.16
N SER A 76 -10.34 3.46 -1.31
CA SER A 76 -9.95 2.08 -1.64
C SER A 76 -10.84 1.14 -0.83
N VAL A 77 -11.77 0.45 -1.49
CA VAL A 77 -12.75 -0.40 -0.80
C VAL A 77 -12.26 -1.82 -0.66
N LEU A 78 -12.26 -2.34 0.56
CA LEU A 78 -12.06 -3.77 0.79
C LEU A 78 -13.38 -4.51 0.59
N SER A 79 -13.42 -5.37 -0.41
CA SER A 79 -14.60 -6.18 -0.72
C SER A 79 -14.89 -7.19 0.39
N SER A 80 -16.17 -7.43 0.66
CA SER A 80 -16.65 -8.49 1.55
C SER A 80 -16.52 -9.88 0.94
N GLY A 81 -16.46 -9.95 -0.39
CA GLY A 81 -16.54 -11.18 -1.19
C GLY A 81 -17.92 -11.44 -1.79
N GLU A 82 -18.95 -10.73 -1.31
CA GLU A 82 -20.31 -10.75 -1.85
C GLU A 82 -20.46 -9.63 -2.89
N THR A 83 -20.24 -9.95 -4.17
CA THR A 83 -20.02 -8.93 -5.20
C THR A 83 -21.24 -8.05 -5.48
N ASP A 84 -22.45 -8.61 -5.41
CA ASP A 84 -23.68 -7.86 -5.71
C ASP A 84 -24.04 -6.88 -4.59
N GLU A 85 -23.85 -7.29 -3.32
CA GLU A 85 -24.05 -6.41 -2.17
C GLU A 85 -23.02 -5.28 -2.14
N ASP A 86 -21.75 -5.61 -2.36
CA ASP A 86 -20.68 -4.62 -2.45
C ASP A 86 -20.96 -3.61 -3.58
N ALA A 87 -21.40 -4.09 -4.76
CA ALA A 87 -21.70 -3.22 -5.90
C ALA A 87 -22.79 -2.18 -5.60
N ASN A 88 -23.86 -2.58 -4.91
CA ASN A 88 -24.95 -1.67 -4.51
C ASN A 88 -24.47 -0.59 -3.52
N LEU A 89 -23.53 -0.93 -2.63
CA LEU A 89 -22.95 0.04 -1.68
C LEU A 89 -21.95 0.98 -2.36
N ILE A 90 -21.33 0.53 -3.45
CA ILE A 90 -20.28 1.22 -4.19
C ILE A 90 -20.85 2.23 -5.20
N GLU A 91 -21.96 1.91 -5.88
CA GLU A 91 -22.57 2.73 -6.94
C GLU A 91 -22.68 4.24 -6.60
N PRO A 92 -23.09 4.65 -5.37
CA PRO A 92 -23.26 6.06 -5.03
C PRO A 92 -21.98 6.89 -4.98
N PHE A 93 -20.79 6.26 -5.01
CA PHE A 93 -19.49 6.92 -4.90
C PHE A 93 -18.75 7.04 -6.24
N SER A 94 -19.49 7.03 -7.35
CA SER A 94 -18.96 7.24 -8.70
C SER A 94 -18.64 8.71 -9.02
N GLU A 95 -19.14 9.65 -8.23
CA GLU A 95 -18.84 11.09 -8.35
C GLU A 95 -19.02 11.82 -7.01
N GLY A 96 -18.56 13.07 -6.94
CA GLY A 96 -18.76 13.95 -5.78
C GLY A 96 -17.52 14.16 -4.91
N ALA A 97 -17.74 14.48 -3.64
CA ALA A 97 -16.68 14.89 -2.70
C ALA A 97 -15.82 13.70 -2.19
N ALA A 98 -16.29 12.47 -2.38
CA ALA A 98 -15.55 11.24 -2.17
C ALA A 98 -15.85 10.28 -3.33
N PHE A 99 -14.79 9.70 -3.91
CA PHE A 99 -14.85 8.87 -5.11
C PHE A 99 -14.14 7.54 -4.87
N LEU A 100 -14.74 6.46 -5.36
CA LEU A 100 -14.13 5.14 -5.33
C LEU A 100 -13.12 4.95 -6.45
N ASP A 101 -11.85 4.93 -6.08
CA ASP A 101 -10.73 4.78 -7.03
C ASP A 101 -10.29 3.32 -7.18
N ALA A 102 -10.44 2.51 -6.13
CA ALA A 102 -9.96 1.14 -6.12
C ALA A 102 -10.88 0.20 -5.33
N ILE A 103 -10.89 -1.08 -5.75
CA ILE A 103 -11.47 -2.19 -5.01
C ILE A 103 -10.38 -3.23 -4.72
N GLU A 104 -10.39 -3.77 -3.51
CA GLU A 104 -9.44 -4.75 -3.02
C GLU A 104 -10.16 -6.06 -2.74
N LEU A 105 -9.76 -7.09 -3.49
CA LEU A 105 -10.32 -8.43 -3.48
C LEU A 105 -9.34 -9.40 -2.82
N LYS A 106 -9.84 -10.42 -2.14
CA LYS A 106 -9.03 -11.60 -1.82
C LYS A 106 -9.04 -12.58 -3.00
N ALA A 107 -7.91 -13.20 -3.28
CA ALA A 107 -7.77 -14.23 -4.30
C ALA A 107 -7.45 -15.60 -3.64
N PRO A 108 -8.45 -16.30 -3.09
CA PRO A 108 -8.22 -17.61 -2.48
C PRO A 108 -7.80 -18.67 -3.51
N ASP A 109 -8.37 -18.60 -4.72
CA ASP A 109 -8.01 -19.44 -5.86
C ASP A 109 -8.29 -18.70 -7.18
N VAL A 110 -7.84 -19.30 -8.29
CA VAL A 110 -7.95 -18.75 -9.66
C VAL A 110 -9.41 -18.57 -10.08
N ALA A 111 -10.28 -19.55 -9.82
CA ALA A 111 -11.66 -19.53 -10.30
C ALA A 111 -12.49 -18.44 -9.61
N GLN A 112 -12.38 -18.34 -8.28
CA GLN A 112 -13.02 -17.29 -7.50
C GLN A 112 -12.47 -15.91 -7.86
N LEU A 113 -11.17 -15.79 -8.14
CA LEU A 113 -10.58 -14.53 -8.58
C LEU A 113 -11.16 -14.08 -9.93
N GLU A 114 -11.20 -14.98 -10.93
CA GLU A 114 -11.77 -14.65 -12.24
C GLU A 114 -13.23 -14.21 -12.14
N GLN A 115 -14.03 -14.92 -11.32
CA GLN A 115 -15.42 -14.56 -11.08
C GLN A 115 -15.55 -13.16 -10.48
N ARG A 116 -14.77 -12.86 -9.43
CA ARG A 116 -14.82 -11.56 -8.74
C ARG A 116 -14.33 -10.41 -9.60
N LEU A 117 -13.31 -10.63 -10.44
CA LEU A 117 -12.83 -9.60 -11.38
C LEU A 117 -13.82 -9.35 -12.51
N ALA A 118 -14.51 -10.40 -12.99
CA ALA A 118 -15.54 -10.25 -14.02
C ALA A 118 -16.77 -9.47 -13.53
N SER A 119 -17.08 -9.52 -12.23
CA SER A 119 -18.18 -8.76 -11.62
C SER A 119 -17.74 -7.47 -10.93
N ALA A 120 -16.44 -7.14 -10.93
CA ALA A 120 -15.96 -5.92 -10.30
C ALA A 120 -16.52 -4.67 -11.02
N PRO A 121 -16.90 -3.61 -10.28
CA PRO A 121 -17.39 -2.37 -10.88
C PRO A 121 -16.40 -1.79 -11.89
N SER A 122 -16.89 -1.39 -13.06
CA SER A 122 -16.08 -0.76 -14.10
C SER A 122 -15.58 0.62 -13.66
N GLY A 123 -14.40 1.03 -14.14
CA GLY A 123 -13.83 2.35 -13.87
C GLY A 123 -13.01 2.45 -12.58
N MET A 124 -12.86 1.35 -11.84
CA MET A 124 -12.03 1.27 -10.64
C MET A 124 -10.82 0.36 -10.88
N VAL A 125 -9.73 0.63 -10.16
CA VAL A 125 -8.57 -0.25 -10.15
C VAL A 125 -8.84 -1.44 -9.21
N ALA A 126 -8.88 -2.65 -9.75
CA ALA A 126 -8.98 -3.86 -8.95
C ALA A 126 -7.60 -4.31 -8.46
N TYR A 127 -7.49 -4.57 -7.15
CA TYR A 127 -6.31 -5.18 -6.52
C TYR A 127 -6.68 -6.56 -5.97
N ALA A 128 -5.88 -7.58 -6.27
CA ALA A 128 -6.07 -8.93 -5.75
C ALA A 128 -4.99 -9.29 -4.74
N GLU A 129 -5.38 -9.59 -3.49
CA GLU A 129 -4.48 -10.07 -2.44
C GLU A 129 -4.26 -11.59 -2.54
N PHE A 130 -3.01 -12.02 -2.69
CA PHE A 130 -2.60 -13.43 -2.75
C PHE A 130 -1.21 -13.66 -2.13
N GLN A 131 -0.86 -14.91 -1.85
CA GLN A 131 0.46 -15.31 -1.36
C GLN A 131 1.47 -15.43 -2.50
N SER A 132 2.75 -15.13 -2.24
CA SER A 132 3.79 -15.11 -3.27
C SER A 132 3.92 -16.42 -4.07
N GLN A 133 3.67 -17.56 -3.42
CA GLN A 133 3.71 -18.90 -4.03
C GLN A 133 2.63 -19.11 -5.10
N GLN A 134 1.57 -18.28 -5.09
CA GLN A 134 0.48 -18.36 -6.06
C GLN A 134 0.72 -17.51 -7.32
N SER A 135 1.85 -16.79 -7.40
CA SER A 135 2.13 -15.81 -8.47
C SER A 135 1.97 -16.37 -9.88
N ASP A 136 2.52 -17.56 -10.15
CA ASP A 136 2.48 -18.17 -11.49
C ASP A 136 1.04 -18.45 -11.97
N ALA A 137 0.13 -18.77 -11.04
CA ALA A 137 -1.27 -19.04 -11.34
C ALA A 137 -2.12 -17.76 -11.40
N ILE A 138 -1.83 -16.77 -10.54
CA ILE A 138 -2.67 -15.58 -10.35
C ILE A 138 -2.31 -14.46 -11.33
N LEU A 139 -1.03 -14.21 -11.60
CA LEU A 139 -0.60 -13.08 -12.44
C LEU A 139 -1.20 -13.12 -13.88
N PRO A 140 -1.34 -14.27 -14.56
CA PRO A 140 -2.00 -14.32 -15.86
C PRO A 140 -3.47 -13.88 -15.80
N VAL A 141 -4.18 -14.21 -14.72
CA VAL A 141 -5.55 -13.75 -14.49
C VAL A 141 -5.58 -12.24 -14.33
N LEU A 142 -4.70 -11.67 -13.49
CA LEU A 142 -4.64 -10.22 -13.31
C LEU A 142 -4.35 -9.49 -14.62
N SER A 143 -3.46 -10.03 -15.45
CA SER A 143 -3.18 -9.48 -16.79
C SER A 143 -4.41 -9.48 -17.70
N LYS A 144 -5.26 -10.51 -17.64
CA LYS A 144 -6.47 -10.63 -18.47
C LYS A 144 -7.53 -9.57 -18.12
N PHE A 145 -7.59 -9.15 -16.86
CA PHE A 145 -8.58 -8.22 -16.34
C PHE A 145 -8.03 -6.81 -16.08
N ASP A 146 -6.79 -6.51 -16.50
CA ASP A 146 -6.08 -5.25 -16.18
C ASP A 146 -6.07 -4.93 -14.67
N ALA A 147 -6.02 -5.98 -13.85
CA ALA A 147 -6.00 -5.90 -12.40
C ALA A 147 -4.56 -5.85 -11.87
N ARG A 148 -4.42 -5.42 -10.62
CA ARG A 148 -3.14 -5.24 -9.94
C ARG A 148 -2.97 -6.25 -8.82
N ALA A 149 -1.72 -6.57 -8.52
CA ALA A 149 -1.38 -7.47 -7.43
C ALA A 149 -1.43 -6.75 -6.08
N LYS A 150 -1.67 -7.48 -5.00
CA LYS A 150 -1.57 -6.97 -3.64
C LYS A 150 -0.91 -8.01 -2.76
N ILE A 151 0.10 -7.58 -2.00
CA ILE A 151 0.82 -8.45 -1.07
C ILE A 151 0.63 -7.98 0.37
N ARG A 152 0.38 -8.94 1.26
CA ARG A 152 0.44 -8.72 2.70
C ARG A 152 1.89 -8.83 3.16
N THR A 153 2.35 -7.85 3.93
CA THR A 153 3.74 -7.75 4.44
C THR A 153 3.83 -7.92 5.96
N GLY A 154 2.71 -8.16 6.64
CA GLY A 154 2.69 -8.37 8.08
C GLY A 154 1.29 -8.51 8.67
N GLY A 155 1.23 -8.50 9.99
CA GLY A 155 0.02 -8.57 10.80
C GLY A 155 0.34 -8.41 12.29
N VAL A 156 -0.63 -8.71 13.14
CA VAL A 156 -0.50 -8.62 14.61
C VAL A 156 0.17 -9.85 15.24
N THR A 157 0.56 -10.83 14.42
CA THR A 157 1.27 -12.05 14.83
C THR A 157 2.54 -12.23 13.99
N ALA A 158 3.55 -12.90 14.54
CA ALA A 158 4.85 -13.06 13.86
C ALA A 158 4.75 -13.93 12.59
N ASP A 159 3.88 -14.93 12.57
CA ASP A 159 3.61 -15.81 11.44
C ASP A 159 2.90 -15.10 10.27
N ALA A 160 2.30 -13.94 10.52
CA ALA A 160 1.73 -13.10 9.46
C ALA A 160 2.77 -12.27 8.69
N ILE A 161 4.04 -12.28 9.12
CA ILE A 161 5.13 -11.57 8.44
C ILE A 161 5.82 -12.52 7.47
N PRO A 162 5.64 -12.37 6.15
CA PRO A 162 6.35 -13.20 5.17
C PRO A 162 7.86 -12.95 5.25
N SER A 163 8.65 -13.94 4.84
CA SER A 163 10.09 -13.83 4.70
C SER A 163 10.51 -12.83 3.61
N THR A 164 11.76 -12.37 3.65
CA THR A 164 12.29 -11.50 2.59
C THR A 164 12.41 -12.22 1.25
N GLN A 165 12.56 -13.54 1.26
CA GLN A 165 12.52 -14.39 0.06
C GLN A 165 11.14 -14.34 -0.58
N GLU A 166 10.07 -14.51 0.20
CA GLU A 166 8.70 -14.47 -0.31
C GLU A 166 8.33 -13.10 -0.89
N ILE A 167 8.76 -12.00 -0.23
CA ILE A 167 8.58 -10.66 -0.78
C ILE A 167 9.38 -10.49 -2.08
N ALA A 168 10.65 -10.89 -2.10
CA ALA A 168 11.49 -10.78 -3.30
C ALA A 168 10.90 -11.56 -4.48
N ASP A 169 10.44 -12.79 -4.25
CA ASP A 169 9.87 -13.66 -5.28
C ASP A 169 8.59 -13.05 -5.86
N PHE A 170 7.72 -12.49 -5.00
CA PHE A 170 6.55 -11.74 -5.45
C PHE A 170 6.91 -10.51 -6.29
N LEU A 171 7.85 -9.68 -5.82
CA LEU A 171 8.28 -8.47 -6.53
C LEU A 171 8.85 -8.81 -7.91
N ILE A 172 9.70 -9.83 -7.99
CA ILE A 172 10.32 -10.27 -9.24
C ILE A 172 9.27 -10.86 -10.19
N ALA A 173 8.35 -11.68 -9.70
CA ALA A 173 7.27 -12.24 -10.51
C ALA A 173 6.38 -11.15 -11.09
N CYS A 174 5.93 -10.19 -10.27
CA CYS A 174 5.13 -9.06 -10.72
C CYS A 174 5.89 -8.18 -11.73
N ALA A 175 7.18 -7.90 -11.50
CA ALA A 175 8.00 -7.11 -12.41
C ALA A 175 8.15 -7.78 -13.78
N LYS A 176 8.42 -9.09 -13.81
CA LYS A 176 8.50 -9.89 -15.04
C LYS A 176 7.17 -9.93 -15.79
N ALA A 177 6.06 -10.08 -15.08
CA ALA A 177 4.71 -10.09 -15.65
C ALA A 177 4.21 -8.68 -16.02
N LYS A 178 4.94 -7.62 -15.64
CA LYS A 178 4.53 -6.20 -15.76
C LYS A 178 3.18 -5.91 -15.08
N ILE A 179 2.90 -6.60 -13.98
CA ILE A 179 1.70 -6.38 -13.17
C ILE A 179 2.06 -5.41 -12.04
N PRO A 180 1.44 -4.23 -11.95
CA PRO A 180 1.64 -3.32 -10.84
C PRO A 180 1.13 -3.94 -9.55
N PHE A 181 1.72 -3.57 -8.41
CA PHE A 181 1.32 -4.04 -7.10
C PHE A 181 1.16 -2.92 -6.09
N LYS A 182 0.42 -3.24 -5.02
CA LYS A 182 0.47 -2.49 -3.76
C LYS A 182 0.72 -3.42 -2.58
N ALA A 183 1.21 -2.89 -1.47
CA ALA A 183 1.42 -3.67 -0.24
C ALA A 183 0.34 -3.35 0.80
N THR A 184 0.17 -4.21 1.79
CA THR A 184 -0.74 -3.97 2.91
C THR A 184 -0.20 -4.59 4.19
N ALA A 185 -0.55 -3.98 5.32
CA ALA A 185 -0.24 -4.42 6.68
C ALA A 185 1.27 -4.58 6.98
N GLY A 186 1.70 -4.07 8.14
CA GLY A 186 3.06 -4.28 8.65
C GLY A 186 4.13 -3.33 8.11
N LEU A 187 3.81 -2.39 7.22
CA LEU A 187 4.74 -1.39 6.69
C LEU A 187 4.65 -0.05 7.42
N HIS A 188 4.99 -0.05 8.72
CA HIS A 188 4.94 1.14 9.57
C HIS A 188 6.26 1.91 9.60
N HIS A 189 7.36 1.21 9.35
CA HIS A 189 8.71 1.69 9.57
C HIS A 189 9.44 1.87 8.24
N PRO A 190 10.30 2.90 8.07
CA PRO A 190 11.06 3.08 6.84
C PRO A 190 12.00 1.91 6.58
N LEU A 191 12.61 1.37 7.64
CA LEU A 191 13.62 0.32 7.59
C LEU A 191 13.17 -0.96 8.29
N ARG A 192 13.67 -2.09 7.77
CA ARG A 192 13.58 -3.39 8.42
C ARG A 192 14.16 -3.28 9.83
N SER A 193 13.38 -3.67 10.83
CA SER A 193 13.78 -3.57 12.23
C SER A 193 12.88 -4.40 13.14
N THR A 194 13.38 -4.72 14.34
CA THR A 194 12.59 -5.36 15.39
C THR A 194 11.66 -4.34 16.05
N LYS A 195 10.35 -4.61 15.99
CA LYS A 195 9.30 -3.71 16.47
C LYS A 195 8.18 -4.50 17.14
N LYS A 196 7.37 -3.83 17.97
CA LYS A 196 6.17 -4.42 18.58
C LYS A 196 5.10 -4.67 17.52
N LEU A 197 4.40 -5.79 17.61
CA LEU A 197 3.36 -6.18 16.65
C LEU A 197 2.05 -5.40 16.83
N THR A 198 1.81 -4.86 18.03
CA THR A 198 0.65 -4.04 18.38
C THR A 198 1.09 -2.87 19.28
N TYR A 199 0.17 -1.93 19.52
CA TYR A 199 0.39 -0.79 20.42
C TYR A 199 0.26 -1.13 21.91
N GLU A 200 -0.04 -2.39 22.24
CA GLU A 200 -0.15 -2.85 23.63
C GLU A 200 1.22 -2.90 24.31
N GLU A 201 1.24 -2.60 25.62
CA GLU A 201 2.48 -2.50 26.41
C GLU A 201 3.29 -3.81 26.35
N ASN A 202 2.62 -4.95 26.48
CA ASN A 202 3.23 -6.30 26.50
C ASN A 202 3.17 -7.02 25.14
N SER A 203 2.99 -6.27 24.04
CA SER A 203 2.96 -6.84 22.70
C SER A 203 4.27 -7.57 22.36
N ALA A 204 4.15 -8.75 21.74
CA ALA A 204 5.29 -9.46 21.20
C ALA A 204 6.00 -8.60 20.14
N SER A 205 7.32 -8.79 20.02
CA SER A 205 8.11 -8.11 18.99
C SER A 205 8.55 -9.09 17.92
N ALA A 206 8.63 -8.61 16.68
CA ALA A 206 9.13 -9.37 15.54
C ALA A 206 9.95 -8.46 14.62
N VAL A 207 10.73 -9.06 13.72
CA VAL A 207 11.44 -8.32 12.68
C VAL A 207 10.43 -7.98 11.58
N MET A 208 10.08 -6.70 11.47
CA MET A 208 9.13 -6.19 10.48
C MET A 208 9.87 -5.66 9.25
N HIS A 209 9.22 -5.67 8.09
CA HIS A 209 9.77 -5.08 6.86
C HIS A 209 9.70 -3.55 6.89
N GLY A 210 10.67 -2.90 6.26
CA GLY A 210 10.65 -1.45 6.06
C GLY A 210 10.00 -1.07 4.73
N PHE A 211 9.15 -0.03 4.69
CA PHE A 211 8.56 0.40 3.42
C PHE A 211 9.60 0.99 2.46
N VAL A 212 10.66 1.64 2.94
CA VAL A 212 11.74 2.07 2.04
C VAL A 212 12.46 0.85 1.48
N ASN A 213 12.70 -0.20 2.28
CA ASN A 213 13.25 -1.45 1.76
C ASN A 213 12.37 -2.03 0.66
N VAL A 214 11.06 -2.20 0.90
CA VAL A 214 10.15 -2.82 -0.07
C VAL A 214 10.08 -2.02 -1.37
N PHE A 215 9.93 -0.69 -1.30
CA PHE A 215 9.73 0.11 -2.51
C PHE A 215 11.02 0.38 -3.29
N VAL A 216 12.18 0.40 -2.63
CA VAL A 216 13.47 0.48 -3.34
C VAL A 216 13.86 -0.90 -3.90
N ALA A 217 13.57 -2.00 -3.18
CA ALA A 217 13.67 -3.36 -3.72
C ALA A 217 12.81 -3.53 -4.98
N ALA A 218 11.56 -3.06 -4.93
CA ALA A 218 10.67 -3.08 -6.08
C ALA A 218 11.22 -2.26 -7.26
N ALA A 219 11.81 -1.09 -6.99
CA ALA A 219 12.41 -0.26 -8.02
C ALA A 219 13.61 -0.93 -8.69
N ILE A 220 14.48 -1.64 -7.96
CA ILE A 220 15.59 -2.39 -8.58
C ILE A 220 15.10 -3.66 -9.28
N ALA A 221 14.10 -4.36 -8.73
CA ALA A 221 13.48 -5.54 -9.37
C ALA A 221 12.85 -5.18 -10.71
N TYR A 222 12.16 -4.02 -10.77
CA TYR A 222 11.59 -3.47 -12.01
C TYR A 222 12.64 -3.20 -13.09
N GLN A 223 13.89 -2.94 -12.68
CA GLN A 223 15.02 -2.71 -13.57
C GLN A 223 15.78 -4.01 -13.91
N GLY A 224 15.27 -5.17 -13.47
CA GLY A 224 15.87 -6.48 -13.75
C GLY A 224 17.02 -6.87 -12.82
N ALA A 225 17.06 -6.33 -11.60
CA ALA A 225 18.04 -6.74 -10.59
C ALA A 225 18.00 -8.25 -10.31
N ALA A 226 19.15 -8.80 -9.93
CA ALA A 226 19.25 -10.19 -9.51
C ALA A 226 18.47 -10.44 -8.22
N ARG A 227 17.99 -11.67 -8.02
CA ARG A 227 17.18 -12.05 -6.86
C ARG A 227 17.91 -11.81 -5.55
N GLU A 228 19.21 -12.08 -5.53
CA GLU A 228 20.08 -11.93 -4.39
C GLU A 228 20.18 -10.47 -3.94
N ASP A 229 20.21 -9.54 -4.89
CA ASP A 229 20.25 -8.10 -4.59
C ASP A 229 18.91 -7.58 -4.05
N VAL A 230 17.79 -8.07 -4.60
CA VAL A 230 16.45 -7.75 -4.10
C VAL A 230 16.29 -8.23 -2.66
N ILE A 231 16.70 -9.46 -2.36
CA ILE A 231 16.72 -10.01 -0.99
C ILE A 231 17.67 -9.22 -0.10
N GLY A 232 18.87 -8.89 -0.59
CA GLY A 232 19.84 -8.09 0.16
C GLY A 232 19.29 -6.74 0.60
N LEU A 233 18.59 -6.04 -0.30
CA LEU A 233 17.97 -4.75 -0.01
C LEU A 233 16.81 -4.90 0.98
N LEU A 234 15.99 -5.94 0.83
CA LEU A 234 14.91 -6.24 1.76
C LEU A 234 15.41 -6.56 3.19
N ASN A 235 16.63 -7.07 3.33
CA ASN A 235 17.27 -7.36 4.61
C ASN A 235 18.09 -6.17 5.17
N GLU A 236 18.17 -5.04 4.48
CA GLU A 236 18.96 -3.89 4.94
C GLU A 236 18.30 -3.21 6.16
N GLU A 237 19.06 -3.11 7.25
CA GLU A 237 18.61 -2.50 8.52
C GLU A 237 19.33 -1.16 8.79
N SER A 238 20.41 -0.86 8.07
CA SER A 238 21.22 0.34 8.30
C SER A 238 20.72 1.54 7.50
N PRO A 239 20.34 2.66 8.16
CA PRO A 239 20.02 3.90 7.45
C PRO A 239 21.17 4.41 6.59
N ALA A 240 22.42 4.19 7.02
CA ALA A 240 23.61 4.66 6.32
C ALA A 240 23.85 3.96 4.97
N ALA A 241 23.20 2.82 4.73
CA ALA A 241 23.23 2.13 3.45
C ALA A 241 22.47 2.88 2.35
N PHE A 242 21.49 3.71 2.72
CA PHE A 242 20.69 4.51 1.80
C PHE A 242 21.27 5.93 1.69
N GLN A 243 21.92 6.21 0.57
CA GLN A 243 22.50 7.53 0.31
C GLN A 243 21.56 8.35 -0.55
N TRP A 244 20.84 9.26 0.09
CA TRP A 244 19.92 10.20 -0.54
C TRP A 244 20.67 11.40 -1.10
N LYS A 245 20.47 11.69 -2.39
CA LYS A 245 20.84 12.95 -3.03
C LYS A 245 19.60 13.59 -3.64
N LYS A 246 19.71 14.84 -4.09
CA LYS A 246 18.59 15.57 -4.70
C LYS A 246 17.89 14.77 -5.81
N ASP A 247 18.66 14.12 -6.67
CA ASP A 247 18.20 13.48 -7.90
C ASP A 247 18.46 11.98 -7.99
N THR A 248 19.19 11.40 -7.02
CA THR A 248 19.53 9.97 -6.99
C THR A 248 19.42 9.37 -5.60
N LEU A 249 18.99 8.11 -5.53
CA LEU A 249 19.10 7.25 -4.35
C LEU A 249 20.10 6.15 -4.67
N LYS A 250 21.06 5.92 -3.77
CA LYS A 250 22.01 4.83 -3.89
C LYS A 250 21.84 3.84 -2.72
N TRP A 251 21.88 2.56 -3.06
CA TRP A 251 22.05 1.45 -2.14
C TRP A 251 23.03 0.45 -2.77
N ASN A 252 24.11 0.10 -2.07
CA ASN A 252 25.21 -0.73 -2.59
C ASN A 252 25.71 -0.26 -4.00
N SER A 253 25.71 -1.14 -5.00
CA SER A 253 26.07 -0.86 -6.40
C SER A 253 24.93 -0.20 -7.19
N TYR A 254 23.71 -0.22 -6.68
CA TYR A 254 22.54 0.34 -7.34
C TYR A 254 22.47 1.85 -7.15
N ARG A 255 22.28 2.57 -8.25
CA ARG A 255 22.01 4.02 -8.28
C ARG A 255 20.75 4.26 -9.09
N LEU A 256 19.68 4.63 -8.39
CA LEU A 256 18.39 4.96 -8.99
C LEU A 256 18.26 6.47 -9.15
N SER A 257 18.05 6.92 -10.38
CA SER A 257 17.68 8.31 -10.67
C SER A 257 16.22 8.59 -10.28
N THR A 258 15.90 9.86 -10.09
CA THR A 258 14.53 10.34 -9.87
C THR A 258 13.57 9.85 -10.95
N LYS A 259 14.02 9.77 -12.22
CA LYS A 259 13.21 9.27 -13.33
C LYS A 259 12.90 7.77 -13.19
N GLN A 260 13.89 6.97 -12.79
CA GLN A 260 13.70 5.53 -12.59
C GLN A 260 12.77 5.23 -11.41
N ILE A 261 12.94 5.93 -10.29
CA ILE A 261 12.03 5.77 -9.13
C ILE A 261 10.62 6.21 -9.50
N LYS A 262 10.47 7.36 -10.17
CA LYS A 262 9.16 7.83 -10.61
C LYS A 262 8.47 6.83 -11.53
N ALA A 263 9.20 6.27 -12.50
CA ALA A 263 8.65 5.25 -13.40
C ALA A 263 8.20 4.00 -12.63
N ALA A 264 9.05 3.48 -11.74
CA ALA A 264 8.70 2.33 -10.90
C ALA A 264 7.47 2.62 -10.02
N ARG A 265 7.39 3.80 -9.39
CA ARG A 265 6.26 4.19 -8.54
C ARG A 265 4.95 4.38 -9.29
N GLN A 266 5.00 4.94 -10.50
CA GLN A 266 3.80 5.19 -11.30
C GLN A 266 3.29 3.95 -12.04
N GLN A 267 4.17 3.03 -12.41
CA GLN A 267 3.84 1.91 -13.30
C GLN A 267 3.89 0.54 -12.61
N PHE A 268 4.50 0.44 -11.42
CA PHE A 268 4.78 -0.86 -10.81
C PHE A 268 4.47 -0.90 -9.32
N ALA A 269 5.22 -0.17 -8.48
CA ALA A 269 5.04 -0.20 -7.03
C ALA A 269 4.15 0.97 -6.60
N ILE A 270 2.84 0.77 -6.39
CA ILE A 270 1.83 1.85 -6.33
C ILE A 270 1.69 2.50 -4.95
N GLY A 271 1.74 1.75 -3.87
CA GLY A 271 1.59 2.29 -2.50
C GLY A 271 1.39 1.19 -1.47
N PHE A 272 1.20 1.55 -0.22
CA PHE A 272 0.91 0.60 0.85
C PHE A 272 -0.16 1.10 1.81
N GLY A 273 -0.95 0.15 2.33
CA GLY A 273 -1.91 0.41 3.40
C GLY A 273 -1.22 0.51 4.76
N SER A 274 -1.49 1.58 5.52
CA SER A 274 -1.01 1.74 6.91
C SER A 274 -2.11 2.26 7.82
N CYS A 275 -2.26 1.67 9.02
CA CYS A 275 -3.20 2.16 10.02
C CYS A 275 -2.78 3.49 10.67
N SER A 276 -1.54 3.93 10.42
CA SER A 276 -1.02 5.23 10.86
C SER A 276 -0.38 5.98 9.70
N PHE A 277 -0.77 7.23 9.51
CA PHE A 277 -0.11 8.14 8.56
C PHE A 277 1.10 8.83 9.20
N THR A 278 0.97 9.24 10.46
CA THR A 278 1.99 10.04 11.15
C THR A 278 3.21 9.24 11.56
N GLU A 279 3.07 7.95 11.89
CA GLU A 279 4.19 7.09 12.31
C GLU A 279 5.24 6.91 11.20
N PRO A 280 4.88 6.46 9.96
CA PRO A 280 5.83 6.42 8.85
C PRO A 280 6.51 7.77 8.59
N VAL A 281 5.75 8.87 8.65
CA VAL A 281 6.26 10.23 8.39
C VAL A 281 7.23 10.69 9.47
N ALA A 282 6.88 10.48 10.73
CA ALA A 282 7.73 10.85 11.87
C ALA A 282 9.05 10.09 11.85
N GLU A 283 9.03 8.78 11.55
CA GLU A 283 10.26 7.99 11.45
C GLU A 283 11.13 8.42 10.26
N LEU A 284 10.56 8.81 9.12
CA LEU A 284 11.33 9.38 8.02
C LEU A 284 12.01 10.71 8.39
N LYS A 285 11.31 11.59 9.12
CA LYS A 285 11.88 12.85 9.63
C LYS A 285 13.00 12.58 10.63
N ALA A 286 12.82 11.61 11.53
CA ALA A 286 13.84 11.23 12.50
C ALA A 286 15.11 10.68 11.83
N LEU A 287 14.99 10.03 10.67
CA LEU A 287 16.11 9.59 9.84
C LEU A 287 16.75 10.70 8.99
N GLY A 288 16.14 11.89 8.94
CA GLY A 288 16.57 13.00 8.07
C GLY A 288 16.35 12.71 6.58
N TRP A 289 15.34 11.90 6.23
CA TRP A 289 15.02 11.53 4.85
C TRP A 289 13.91 12.39 4.23
N LEU A 290 13.28 13.26 5.04
CA LEU A 290 12.36 14.33 4.66
C LEU A 290 12.98 15.68 5.04
#